data_AF-A0A0V0GHF2-F1
#
_entry.id   AF-A0A0V0GHF2-F1
#
_cell.length_a   1.000
_cell.length_b   1.000
_cell.length_c   1.000
_cell.angle_alpha   90.00
_cell.angle_beta   90.00
_cell.angle_gamma   90.00
#
_symmetry.space_group_name_H-M   'P 1'
#
loop_
_entity.id
_entity.type
_entity.pdbx_description
1 polymer ?
#
loop_
_entity_poly.entity_id
_entity_poly.type
_entity_poly.pdbx_seq_one_letter_code
_entity_poly.pdbx_strand_id
1 'polypeptide(L)' 'MDGQPTYMMSLFPLPRRIEKKINKARKVFLWQGNKEKKGYNLVKWDTVTLSKQQGGMGIKKLGAHNESLLKKWLWR' A
#
# COMPACT_ATOMS: atom_id res chain seq x y z
N MET A 1 -6.56 -5.20 16.08
CA MET A 1 -7.58 -5.03 15.01
C MET A 1 -6.91 -4.97 13.62
N ASP A 2 -5.79 -5.68 13.43
CA ASP A 2 -4.94 -5.57 12.22
C ASP A 2 -5.07 -6.78 11.27
N GLY A 3 -5.98 -7.71 11.56
CA GLY A 3 -6.15 -8.95 10.78
C GLY A 3 -7.10 -8.85 9.57
N GLN A 4 -7.96 -7.83 9.54
CA GLN A 4 -9.09 -7.77 8.61
C GLN A 4 -8.69 -7.52 7.13
N PRO A 5 -7.72 -6.64 6.81
CA PRO A 5 -7.30 -6.44 5.43
C PRO A 5 -6.52 -7.64 4.90
N THR A 6 -5.56 -8.14 5.68
CA THR A 6 -4.60 -9.18 5.26
C THR A 6 -5.28 -10.48 4.89
N TYR A 7 -6.32 -10.89 5.62
CA TYR A 7 -7.10 -12.09 5.32
C TYR A 7 -7.79 -11.99 3.94
N MET A 8 -8.43 -10.84 3.65
CA MET A 8 -9.06 -10.61 2.34
C MET A 8 -8.04 -10.57 1.20
N MET A 9 -6.85 -10.00 1.43
CA MET A 9 -5.76 -10.03 0.43
C MET A 9 -5.17 -11.42 0.23
N SER A 10 -5.43 -12.35 1.14
CA SER A 10 -4.87 -13.69 1.06
C SER A 10 -5.76 -14.67 0.30
N LEU A 11 -7.06 -14.39 0.27
CA LEU A 11 -8.08 -15.21 -0.38
C LEU A 11 -8.37 -14.76 -1.81
N PHE A 12 -8.26 -13.46 -2.10
CA PHE A 12 -8.65 -12.90 -3.39
C PHE A 12 -7.56 -12.02 -4.00
N PRO A 13 -7.39 -12.05 -5.34
CA PRO A 13 -6.56 -11.09 -6.05
C PRO A 13 -7.10 -9.69 -5.82
N LEU A 14 -6.24 -8.79 -5.37
CA LEU A 14 -6.65 -7.43 -5.02
C LEU A 14 -7.00 -6.67 -6.31
N PRO A 15 -8.27 -6.26 -6.51
CA PRO A 15 -8.62 -5.51 -7.70
C PRO A 15 -7.94 -4.13 -7.65
N ARG A 16 -7.39 -3.69 -8.80
CA ARG A 16 -6.62 -2.43 -8.93
C ARG A 16 -7.34 -1.21 -8.37
N ARG A 17 -8.69 -1.20 -8.36
CA ARG A 17 -9.51 -0.12 -7.79
C ARG A 17 -9.34 -0.02 -6.26
N ILE A 18 -9.30 -1.14 -5.56
CA ILE A 18 -9.12 -1.18 -4.10
C ILE A 18 -7.68 -0.80 -3.76
N GLU A 19 -6.70 -1.30 -4.51
CA GLU A 19 -5.30 -0.88 -4.36
C GLU A 19 -5.17 0.64 -4.49
N LYS A 20 -5.78 1.25 -5.51
CA LYS A 20 -5.78 2.70 -5.69
C LYS A 20 -6.45 3.44 -4.53
N LYS A 21 -7.56 2.94 -3.99
CA LYS A 21 -8.23 3.54 -2.81
C LYS A 21 -7.34 3.50 -1.58
N ILE A 22 -6.71 2.36 -1.29
CA ILE A 22 -5.80 2.22 -0.14
C ILE A 22 -4.58 3.11 -0.32
N ASN A 23 -3.98 3.12 -1.51
CA ASN A 23 -2.86 4.00 -1.82
C ASN A 23 -3.24 5.49 -1.70
N LYS A 24 -4.46 5.86 -2.09
CA LYS A 24 -4.97 7.24 -1.90
C LYS A 24 -5.09 7.58 -0.42
N ALA A 25 -5.65 6.69 0.40
CA ALA A 25 -5.74 6.89 1.85
C ALA A 25 -4.35 7.02 2.49
N ARG A 26 -3.40 6.16 2.11
CA ARG A 26 -2.01 6.25 2.58
C ARG A 26 -1.30 7.53 2.14
N LYS A 27 -1.54 8.01 0.91
CA LYS A 27 -1.03 9.32 0.44
C LYS A 27 -1.57 10.46 1.27
N VAL A 28 -2.89 10.48 1.48
CA VAL A 28 -3.55 11.52 2.28
C VAL A 28 -3.00 11.50 3.70
N PHE A 29 -2.88 10.32 4.32
CA PHE A 29 -2.27 10.20 5.64
C PHE A 29 -0.83 10.73 5.67
N LEU A 30 -0.01 10.38 4.67
CA LEU A 30 1.41 10.73 4.64
C LEU A 30 1.65 12.22 4.39
N TRP A 31 0.92 12.83 3.46
CA TRP A 31 1.16 14.21 3.02
C TRP A 31 0.25 15.23 3.69
N GLN A 32 -0.94 14.83 4.15
CA GLN A 32 -1.95 15.72 4.72
C GLN A 32 -1.93 15.73 6.26
N GLY A 33 -1.48 14.65 6.91
CA GLY A 33 -1.45 14.55 8.37
C GLY A 33 -2.79 14.94 9.02
N ASN A 34 -2.75 15.58 10.19
CA ASN A 34 -3.94 16.12 10.89
C ASN A 34 -4.24 17.59 10.53
N LYS A 35 -3.74 18.09 9.39
CA LYS A 35 -3.98 19.48 8.96
C LYS A 35 -4.94 19.50 7.78
N GLU A 36 -5.96 20.33 7.87
CA GLU A 36 -7.02 20.51 6.85
C GLU A 36 -6.53 21.06 5.51
N LYS A 37 -5.24 21.42 5.38
CA LYS A 37 -4.66 21.96 4.15
C LYS A 37 -4.00 20.84 3.34
N LYS A 38 -4.34 20.74 2.04
CA LYS A 38 -3.71 19.84 1.06
C LYS A 38 -2.19 20.01 1.11
N GLY A 39 -1.48 19.08 1.74
CA GLY A 39 -0.03 19.00 1.66
C GLY A 39 0.39 18.71 0.22
N TYR A 40 1.37 19.47 -0.28
CA TYR A 40 1.93 19.22 -1.60
C TYR A 40 2.53 17.82 -1.63
N ASN A 41 2.16 17.01 -2.63
CA ASN A 41 2.78 15.70 -2.88
C ASN A 41 4.20 15.95 -3.42
N LEU A 42 5.16 16.16 -2.52
CA LEU A 42 6.55 16.48 -2.87
C LEU A 42 7.27 15.31 -3.55
N VAL A 43 6.79 14.08 -3.35
CA VAL A 43 7.41 12.86 -3.87
C VAL A 43 6.38 11.98 -4.60
N LYS A 44 6.77 11.46 -5.78
CA LYS A 44 5.96 10.49 -6.53
C LYS A 44 5.71 9.26 -5.66
N TRP A 45 4.48 8.76 -5.68
CA TRP A 45 4.10 7.60 -4.86
C TRP A 45 4.92 6.35 -5.14
N ASP A 46 5.34 6.18 -6.40
CA ASP A 46 6.18 5.05 -6.79
C ASP A 46 7.53 5.09 -6.05
N THR A 47 8.14 6.28 -5.94
CA THR A 47 9.36 6.51 -5.15
C THR A 47 9.15 6.26 -3.66
N VAL A 48 7.98 6.64 -3.10
CA VAL A 48 7.66 6.35 -1.69
C VAL A 48 7.56 4.83 -1.43
N THR A 49 7.04 4.07 -2.40
CA THR A 49 6.96 2.61 -2.31
C THR A 49 8.28 1.87 -2.55
N LEU A 50 9.35 2.57 -2.93
CA LEU A 50 10.68 1.97 -3.02
C LEU A 50 11.21 1.63 -1.62
N SER A 51 12.14 0.68 -1.58
CA SER A 51 12.83 0.29 -0.35
C SER A 51 13.60 1.48 0.26
N LYS A 52 13.79 1.47 1.58
CA LYS A 52 14.59 2.52 2.26
C LYS A 52 16.02 2.62 1.70
N GLN A 53 16.58 1.53 1.20
CA GLN A 53 17.90 1.52 0.57
C GLN A 53 17.94 2.22 -0.79
N GLN A 54 16.80 2.35 -1.46
CA GLN A 54 16.67 3.07 -2.74
C GLN A 54 16.14 4.50 -2.56
N GLY A 55 16.19 5.05 -1.35
CA GLY A 55 15.68 6.40 -1.05
C GLY A 55 14.16 6.49 -0.93
N GLY A 56 13.45 5.37 -0.87
CA GLY A 56 12.01 5.32 -0.62
C GLY A 56 11.66 5.17 0.87
N MET A 57 10.37 5.12 1.18
CA MET A 57 9.89 4.99 2.57
C MET A 57 9.76 3.52 3.01
N GLY A 58 9.96 2.57 2.10
CA GLY A 58 9.82 1.14 2.37
C GLY A 58 8.37 0.64 2.43
N ILE A 59 7.42 1.41 1.90
CA ILE A 59 6.01 0.99 1.85
C ILE A 59 5.87 -0.12 0.82
N LYS A 60 5.58 -1.35 1.26
CA LYS A 60 5.35 -2.49 0.37
C LYS A 60 4.22 -2.20 -0.62
N LYS A 61 4.47 -2.44 -1.90
CA LYS A 61 3.44 -2.40 -2.95
C LYS A 61 2.36 -3.44 -2.64
N LEU A 62 1.12 -2.99 -2.52
CA LEU A 62 -0.04 -3.83 -2.17
C LEU A 62 -0.22 -5.00 -3.14
N GLY A 63 -0.12 -4.78 -4.46
CA GLY A 63 -0.18 -5.84 -5.46
C GLY A 63 0.90 -6.90 -5.29
N ALA A 64 2.17 -6.49 -5.10
CA ALA A 64 3.27 -7.43 -4.87
C ALA A 64 3.09 -8.22 -3.56
N HIS A 65 2.56 -7.56 -2.52
CA HIS A 65 2.26 -8.22 -1.25
C HIS A 65 1.09 -9.21 -1.37
N ASN A 66 0.00 -8.83 -2.04
CA ASN A 66 -1.14 -9.70 -2.33
C ASN A 66 -0.72 -10.91 -3.15
N GLU A 67 0.09 -10.73 -4.20
CA GLU A 67 0.60 -11.84 -5.01
C GLU A 67 1.49 -12.78 -4.16
N SER A 68 2.35 -12.24 -3.30
CA SER A 68 3.18 -13.06 -2.40
C SER A 68 2.32 -13.85 -1.40
N LEU A 69 1.22 -13.27 -0.91
CA LEU A 69 0.29 -13.93 0.01
C LEU A 69 -0.50 -15.02 -0.72
N LEU A 70 -1.03 -14.73 -1.90
CA LEU A 70 -1.74 -15.70 -2.74
C LEU A 70 -0.83 -16.88 -3.10
N LYS A 71 0.41 -16.63 -3.52
CA LYS A 71 1.41 -17.67 -3.76
C LYS A 71 1.67 -18.48 -2.49
N LYS A 72 1.83 -17.84 -1.33
CA LYS A 72 2.02 -18.56 -0.07
C LYS A 72 0.85 -19.48 0.29
N TRP A 73 -0.38 -19.10 -0.06
CA TRP A 73 -1.57 -19.93 0.17
C TRP A 73 -1.78 -21.01 -0.88
N LEU A 74 -1.42 -20.75 -2.15
CA LEU A 74 -1.54 -21.73 -3.22
C LEU A 74 -0.55 -22.91 -3.06
N TRP A 75 0.58 -22.65 -2.38
CA TRP A 75 1.62 -23.65 -2.10
C TRP A 75 1.39 -24.41 -0.79
N ARG A 76 0.20 -24.27 -0.21
CA ARG A 76 -0.24 -24.95 1.00
C ARG A 76 -1.39 -25.88 0.67
#